data_AF-A0A6I2N276-F1
#
_entry.id   AF-A0A6I2N276-F1
#
_cell.length_a   1.000
_cell.length_b   1.000
_cell.length_c   1.000
_cell.angle_alpha   90.00
_cell.angle_beta   90.00
_cell.angle_gamma   90.00
#
_symmetry.space_group_name_H-M   'P 1'
#
loop_
_entity.id
_entity.type
_entity.pdbx_description
1 polymer ?
#
loop_
_entity_poly.entity_id
_entity_poly.type
_entity_poly.pdbx_seq_one_letter_code
_entity_poly.pdbx_strand_id
1 'polypeptide(L)'
;MLLGLTITCLLFPALTVPFSLLGYISKNKVQRVLGLFFLALFMGLMAMCFRDPKTDPDIVRYIAAVKDYANVSFFRAFNHGSYENLYVIDIWFWIIAKTGNYQLIAGTSVFFTYLISLYVLQDYAHSKSFNLRQRVYTLFLLMGLMNFCFSVNALRSELAFAMILLAVYRELYQKRRSVWTYFLYVLPIFMHFAAILLVLIRFIVSTKKRYVKIILMMLLLAPLVVETLVGIVDMLLSQLAVISYTQAFLKRTLMYFNWDTGGWATVVKDSGYYLLNKVFSYSVLVMMALAFWNIKRSKKKLWDEKLENYFAIYFFVIIACFFMQTPSYQRFTFVFFPYGAALFGQYVRENASHKVTAWAFNTVVCCLAMVGYFLSFYMLNTMIPVEKFVIDVLTYSPLFS
;
A
#
# COMPACT_ATOMS: atom_id res chain seq x y z
N MET A 1 -22.93 21.83 -0.55
CA MET A 1 -21.63 21.25 -0.94
C MET A 1 -21.63 19.73 -0.89
N LEU A 2 -21.91 19.09 0.26
CA LEU A 2 -21.96 17.61 0.36
C LEU A 2 -22.96 17.00 -0.65
N LEU A 3 -24.20 17.49 -0.66
CA LEU A 3 -25.22 17.02 -1.63
C LEU A 3 -24.75 17.19 -3.08
N GLY A 4 -24.17 18.35 -3.41
CA GLY A 4 -23.61 18.61 -4.74
C GLY A 4 -22.47 17.66 -5.10
N LEU A 5 -21.49 17.45 -4.20
CA LEU A 5 -20.41 16.49 -4.37
C LEU A 5 -20.91 15.05 -4.55
N THR A 6 -21.90 14.65 -3.76
CA THR A 6 -22.51 13.32 -3.88
C THR A 6 -23.20 13.17 -5.23
N ILE A 7 -24.03 14.14 -5.64
CA ILE A 7 -24.72 14.12 -6.94
C ILE A 7 -23.70 14.11 -8.09
N THR A 8 -22.69 14.97 -8.05
CA THR A 8 -21.61 14.98 -9.06
C THR A 8 -20.86 13.66 -9.07
N CYS A 9 -20.57 13.05 -7.92
CA CYS A 9 -19.88 11.76 -7.86
C CYS A 9 -20.72 10.61 -8.44
N LEU A 10 -22.04 10.64 -8.24
CA LEU A 10 -22.95 9.63 -8.76
C LEU A 10 -23.23 9.77 -10.26
N LEU A 11 -23.15 10.99 -10.81
CA LEU A 11 -23.43 11.25 -12.23
C LEU A 11 -22.17 11.33 -13.09
N PHE A 12 -21.13 12.00 -12.58
CA PHE A 12 -19.87 12.31 -13.26
C PHE A 12 -18.68 12.27 -12.26
N PRO A 13 -18.23 11.07 -11.85
CA PRO A 13 -17.12 10.87 -10.91
C PRO A 13 -15.87 11.68 -11.25
N ALA A 14 -15.50 11.77 -12.54
CA ALA A 14 -14.34 12.54 -12.97
C ALA A 14 -14.43 14.04 -12.61
N LEU A 15 -15.62 14.63 -12.72
CA LEU A 15 -15.86 16.02 -12.32
C LEU A 15 -15.78 16.22 -10.80
N THR A 16 -15.82 15.14 -10.02
CA THR A 16 -15.68 15.19 -8.56
C THR A 16 -14.24 15.50 -8.14
N VAL A 17 -13.23 15.28 -8.99
CA VAL A 17 -11.82 15.54 -8.65
C VAL A 17 -11.57 17.03 -8.37
N PRO A 18 -11.92 17.98 -9.27
CA PRO A 18 -11.81 19.41 -8.97
C PRO A 18 -12.50 19.81 -7.66
N PHE A 19 -13.73 19.36 -7.43
CA PHE A 19 -14.47 19.69 -6.20
C PHE A 19 -13.87 19.04 -4.95
N SER A 20 -13.29 17.85 -5.07
CA SER A 20 -12.57 17.17 -3.99
C SER A 20 -11.31 17.95 -3.58
N LEU A 21 -10.58 18.47 -4.57
CA LEU A 21 -9.42 19.33 -4.33
C LEU A 21 -9.83 20.67 -3.73
N LEU A 22 -10.91 21.30 -4.21
CA LEU A 22 -11.48 22.52 -3.61
C LEU A 22 -11.92 22.28 -2.15
N GLY A 23 -12.55 21.15 -1.87
CA GLY A 23 -12.89 20.73 -0.51
C GLY A 23 -11.65 20.55 0.36
N TYR A 24 -10.59 19.92 -0.17
CA TYR A 24 -9.34 19.69 0.55
C TYR A 24 -8.61 20.99 0.94
N ILE A 25 -8.57 21.97 0.04
CA ILE A 25 -7.93 23.27 0.31
C ILE A 25 -8.77 24.17 1.22
N SER A 26 -10.03 23.80 1.48
CA SER A 26 -10.91 24.56 2.36
C SER A 26 -10.36 24.73 3.79
N LYS A 27 -10.68 25.89 4.36
CA LYS A 27 -10.45 26.16 5.78
C LYS A 27 -11.36 25.31 6.67
N ASN A 28 -12.54 24.91 6.18
CA ASN A 28 -13.49 24.12 6.92
C ASN A 28 -13.01 22.65 7.04
N LYS A 29 -12.93 22.14 8.28
CA LYS A 29 -12.46 20.78 8.57
C LYS A 29 -13.33 19.69 7.93
N VAL A 30 -14.65 19.84 7.98
CA VAL A 30 -15.60 18.87 7.39
C VAL A 30 -15.42 18.82 5.88
N GLN A 31 -15.33 19.98 5.23
CA GLN A 31 -15.10 20.05 3.78
C GLN A 31 -13.79 19.38 3.36
N ARG A 32 -12.73 19.53 4.18
CA ARG A 32 -11.44 18.88 3.93
C ARG A 32 -11.52 17.36 4.01
N VAL A 33 -12.17 16.83 5.05
CA VAL A 33 -12.36 15.39 5.23
C VAL A 33 -13.19 14.83 4.08
N LEU A 34 -14.27 15.51 3.71
CA LEU A 34 -15.10 15.12 2.56
C LEU A 34 -14.32 15.17 1.25
N GLY A 35 -13.52 16.19 1.01
CA GLY A 35 -12.68 16.28 -0.19
C GLY A 35 -11.73 15.09 -0.33
N LEU A 36 -11.10 14.66 0.76
CA LEU A 36 -10.25 13.45 0.74
C LEU A 36 -11.04 12.16 0.57
N PHE A 37 -12.22 12.07 1.18
CA PHE A 37 -13.11 10.93 1.01
C PHE A 37 -13.53 10.76 -0.45
N PHE A 38 -13.99 11.84 -1.10
CA PHE A 38 -14.39 11.81 -2.49
C PHE A 38 -13.22 11.59 -3.45
N LEU A 39 -12.01 12.07 -3.09
CA LEU A 39 -10.80 11.76 -3.84
C LEU A 39 -10.48 10.25 -3.76
N ALA A 40 -10.53 9.64 -2.58
CA ALA A 40 -10.37 8.19 -2.44
C ALA A 40 -11.46 7.43 -3.20
N LEU A 41 -12.72 7.89 -3.12
CA LEU A 41 -13.85 7.28 -3.81
C LEU A 41 -13.64 7.32 -5.32
N PHE A 42 -13.21 8.46 -5.87
CA PHE A 42 -12.85 8.57 -7.28
C PHE A 42 -11.78 7.55 -7.68
N MET A 43 -10.72 7.35 -6.87
CA MET A 43 -9.71 6.31 -7.16
C MET A 43 -10.32 4.90 -7.22
N GLY A 44 -11.27 4.60 -6.33
CA GLY A 44 -12.03 3.35 -6.37
C GLY A 44 -12.90 3.21 -7.62
N LEU A 45 -13.65 4.26 -7.99
CA LEU A 45 -14.50 4.24 -9.20
C LEU A 45 -13.65 4.12 -10.47
N MET A 46 -12.50 4.79 -10.51
CA MET A 46 -11.52 4.67 -11.59
C MET A 46 -10.99 3.22 -11.69
N ALA A 47 -10.79 2.53 -10.57
CA ALA A 47 -10.40 1.12 -10.58
C ALA A 47 -11.51 0.19 -11.13
N MET A 48 -12.79 0.52 -10.95
CA MET A 48 -13.90 -0.24 -11.55
C MET A 48 -13.99 -0.09 -13.08
N CYS A 49 -13.36 0.94 -13.63
CA CYS A 49 -13.23 1.17 -15.07
C CYS A 49 -12.10 0.33 -15.69
N PHE A 50 -11.33 -0.41 -14.88
CA PHE A 50 -10.27 -1.29 -15.36
C PHE A 50 -10.85 -2.58 -15.97
N ARG A 51 -11.42 -2.44 -17.16
CA ARG A 51 -12.12 -3.49 -17.92
C ARG A 51 -11.32 -3.86 -19.17
N ASP A 52 -11.44 -5.11 -19.61
CA ASP A 52 -10.82 -5.63 -20.83
C ASP A 52 -9.31 -5.32 -20.96
N PRO A 53 -8.47 -5.76 -20.01
CA PRO A 53 -7.03 -5.52 -20.08
C PRO A 53 -6.40 -6.17 -21.31
N LYS A 54 -5.36 -5.53 -21.85
CA LYS A 54 -4.53 -6.00 -22.98
C LYS A 54 -3.73 -7.26 -22.67
N THR A 55 -3.56 -7.57 -21.39
CA THR A 55 -2.76 -8.69 -20.85
C THR A 55 -3.61 -9.49 -19.87
N ASP A 56 -3.01 -10.45 -19.15
CA ASP A 56 -3.66 -11.18 -18.05
C ASP A 56 -3.17 -10.68 -16.67
N PRO A 57 -3.54 -9.44 -16.26
CA PRO A 57 -3.19 -8.90 -14.95
C PRO A 57 -3.95 -9.62 -13.83
N ASP A 58 -3.42 -9.53 -12.60
CA ASP A 58 -3.99 -10.18 -11.41
C ASP A 58 -5.48 -9.89 -11.21
N ILE A 59 -5.94 -8.69 -11.59
CA ILE A 59 -7.34 -8.30 -11.49
C ILE A 59 -8.28 -9.23 -12.28
N VAL A 60 -7.88 -9.76 -13.43
CA VAL A 60 -8.69 -10.71 -14.22
C VAL A 60 -8.95 -11.96 -13.39
N ARG A 61 -7.89 -12.50 -12.76
CA ARG A 61 -7.97 -13.68 -11.89
C ARG A 61 -8.81 -13.40 -10.65
N TYR A 62 -8.73 -12.20 -10.08
CA TYR A 62 -9.59 -11.84 -8.95
C TYR A 62 -11.05 -11.74 -9.35
N ILE A 63 -11.38 -11.11 -10.47
CA ILE A 63 -12.77 -11.04 -10.96
C ILE A 63 -13.33 -12.44 -11.23
N ALA A 64 -12.54 -13.33 -11.84
CA ALA A 64 -12.92 -14.72 -12.03
C ALA A 64 -13.18 -15.41 -10.68
N ALA A 65 -12.25 -15.27 -9.73
CA ALA A 65 -12.41 -15.84 -8.39
C ALA A 65 -13.65 -15.30 -7.66
N VAL A 66 -14.03 -14.03 -7.84
CA VAL A 66 -15.27 -13.50 -7.25
C VAL A 66 -16.51 -14.11 -7.91
N LYS A 67 -16.52 -14.28 -9.23
CA LYS A 67 -17.64 -14.91 -9.96
C LYS A 67 -17.95 -16.31 -9.45
N ASP A 68 -16.92 -17.06 -9.04
CA ASP A 68 -17.07 -18.42 -8.50
C ASP A 68 -17.88 -18.48 -7.19
N TYR A 69 -18.08 -17.34 -6.51
CA TYR A 69 -18.88 -17.25 -5.28
C TYR A 69 -20.36 -16.88 -5.54
N ALA A 70 -20.74 -16.57 -6.78
CA ALA A 70 -22.07 -16.02 -7.11
C ALA A 70 -23.22 -16.91 -6.61
N ASN A 71 -23.07 -18.23 -6.76
CA ASN A 71 -24.09 -19.22 -6.37
C ASN A 71 -23.77 -19.95 -5.05
N VAL A 72 -22.74 -19.50 -4.31
CA VAL A 72 -22.30 -20.13 -3.06
C VAL A 72 -23.12 -19.57 -1.87
N SER A 73 -23.56 -20.45 -0.98
CA SER A 73 -24.22 -20.05 0.28
C SER A 73 -23.19 -19.50 1.27
N PHE A 74 -23.61 -18.63 2.19
CA PHE A 74 -22.68 -17.95 3.11
C PHE A 74 -21.74 -18.90 3.85
N PHE A 75 -22.27 -19.96 4.47
CA PHE A 75 -21.44 -20.92 5.20
C PHE A 75 -20.50 -21.74 4.31
N ARG A 76 -20.86 -21.94 3.04
CA ARG A 76 -19.99 -22.63 2.07
C ARG A 76 -18.92 -21.71 1.48
N ALA A 77 -19.00 -20.40 1.70
CA ALA A 77 -18.02 -19.47 1.17
C ALA A 77 -16.64 -19.61 1.84
N PHE A 78 -16.61 -20.00 3.12
CA PHE A 78 -15.37 -20.19 3.87
C PHE A 78 -14.53 -21.32 3.25
N ASN A 79 -13.29 -21.00 2.84
CA ASN A 79 -12.39 -21.88 2.10
C ASN A 79 -12.95 -22.41 0.75
N HIS A 80 -13.89 -21.70 0.12
CA HIS A 80 -14.41 -22.08 -1.20
C HIS A 80 -13.37 -21.87 -2.31
N GLY A 81 -12.65 -20.76 -2.24
CA GLY A 81 -11.66 -20.37 -3.24
C GLY A 81 -10.30 -21.06 -3.03
N SER A 82 -9.34 -20.68 -3.86
CA SER A 82 -7.96 -21.21 -3.82
C SER A 82 -7.12 -20.73 -2.63
N TYR A 83 -7.70 -19.98 -1.70
CA TYR A 83 -7.02 -19.38 -0.57
C TYR A 83 -7.42 -20.04 0.74
N GLU A 84 -6.66 -21.04 1.15
CA GLU A 84 -6.90 -21.70 2.44
C GLU A 84 -6.70 -20.74 3.62
N ASN A 85 -7.65 -20.77 4.55
CA ASN A 85 -7.64 -20.04 5.82
C ASN A 85 -7.60 -18.51 5.69
N LEU A 86 -7.96 -17.94 4.54
CA LEU A 86 -8.08 -16.50 4.32
C LEU A 86 -9.55 -16.03 4.34
N TYR A 87 -10.20 -16.24 5.47
CA TYR A 87 -11.66 -16.08 5.64
C TYR A 87 -12.19 -14.67 5.34
N VAL A 88 -11.39 -13.62 5.54
CA VAL A 88 -11.84 -12.25 5.23
C VAL A 88 -11.91 -12.04 3.72
N ILE A 89 -11.04 -12.69 2.93
CA ILE A 89 -11.16 -12.68 1.47
C ILE A 89 -12.41 -13.41 1.02
N ASP A 90 -12.69 -14.58 1.59
CA ASP A 90 -13.88 -15.36 1.23
C ASP A 90 -15.16 -14.56 1.44
N ILE A 91 -15.29 -13.91 2.60
CA ILE A 91 -16.45 -13.06 2.91
C ILE A 91 -16.52 -11.88 1.94
N TRP A 92 -15.38 -11.23 1.68
CA TRP A 92 -15.34 -10.07 0.78
C TRP A 92 -15.71 -10.43 -0.66
N PHE A 93 -15.18 -11.54 -1.17
CA PHE A 93 -15.53 -12.08 -2.50
C PHE A 93 -17.00 -12.47 -2.54
N TRP A 94 -17.50 -13.17 -1.53
CA TRP A 94 -18.90 -13.55 -1.44
C TRP A 94 -19.83 -12.34 -1.47
N ILE A 95 -19.57 -11.30 -0.65
CA ILE A 95 -20.37 -10.07 -0.62
C ILE A 95 -20.43 -9.43 -2.01
N ILE A 96 -19.28 -9.29 -2.68
CA ILE A 96 -19.24 -8.70 -4.01
C ILE A 96 -19.95 -9.58 -5.04
N ALA A 97 -19.78 -10.89 -4.97
CA ALA A 97 -20.42 -11.81 -5.91
C ALA A 97 -21.95 -11.70 -5.86
N LYS A 98 -22.53 -11.39 -4.69
CA LYS A 98 -23.98 -11.18 -4.52
C LYS A 98 -24.49 -9.87 -5.12
N THR A 99 -23.64 -8.89 -5.42
CA THR A 99 -24.08 -7.67 -6.08
C THR A 99 -24.20 -7.82 -7.60
N GLY A 100 -23.57 -8.84 -8.18
CA GLY A 100 -23.42 -9.01 -9.64
C GLY A 100 -22.40 -8.05 -10.28
N ASN A 101 -21.95 -7.01 -9.57
CA ASN A 101 -20.93 -6.08 -10.04
C ASN A 101 -19.54 -6.48 -9.53
N TYR A 102 -18.91 -7.41 -10.26
CA TYR A 102 -17.62 -7.99 -9.88
C TYR A 102 -16.46 -6.97 -9.86
N GLN A 103 -16.60 -5.84 -10.56
CA GLN A 103 -15.58 -4.78 -10.58
C GLN A 103 -15.45 -4.06 -9.24
N LEU A 104 -16.43 -4.22 -8.33
CA LEU A 104 -16.34 -3.72 -6.97
C LEU A 104 -15.14 -4.30 -6.21
N ILE A 105 -14.55 -5.42 -6.62
CA ILE A 105 -13.35 -5.94 -5.96
C ILE A 105 -12.16 -4.99 -6.12
N ALA A 106 -11.93 -4.47 -7.34
CA ALA A 106 -10.94 -3.45 -7.59
C ALA A 106 -11.34 -2.15 -6.88
N GLY A 107 -12.59 -1.73 -7.07
CA GLY A 107 -13.07 -0.45 -6.56
C GLY A 107 -12.99 -0.31 -5.05
N THR A 108 -13.47 -1.31 -4.30
CA THR A 108 -13.44 -1.29 -2.83
C THR A 108 -12.01 -1.38 -2.30
N SER A 109 -11.15 -2.21 -2.92
CA SER A 109 -9.75 -2.32 -2.52
C SER A 109 -8.99 -1.00 -2.64
N VAL A 110 -9.07 -0.39 -3.83
CA VAL A 110 -8.37 0.85 -4.14
C VAL A 110 -8.95 2.00 -3.30
N PHE A 111 -10.29 2.07 -3.18
CA PHE A 111 -10.95 3.05 -2.32
C PHE A 111 -10.41 3.02 -0.88
N PHE A 112 -10.45 1.86 -0.22
CA PHE A 112 -10.02 1.77 1.17
C PHE A 112 -8.51 2.02 1.32
N THR A 113 -7.69 1.55 0.37
CA THR A 113 -6.24 1.75 0.42
C THR A 113 -5.86 3.24 0.29
N TYR A 114 -6.48 3.96 -0.66
CA TYR A 114 -6.29 5.41 -0.79
C TYR A 114 -6.92 6.19 0.37
N LEU A 115 -8.07 5.76 0.89
CA LEU A 115 -8.70 6.39 2.05
C LEU A 115 -7.79 6.32 3.28
N ILE A 116 -7.20 5.16 3.55
CA ILE A 116 -6.22 4.97 4.64
C ILE A 116 -4.99 5.87 4.41
N SER A 117 -4.44 5.86 3.19
CA SER A 117 -3.25 6.64 2.83
C SER A 117 -3.45 8.15 3.00
N LEU A 118 -4.58 8.66 2.50
CA LEU A 118 -4.96 10.07 2.63
C LEU A 118 -5.30 10.44 4.07
N TYR A 119 -5.92 9.54 4.83
CA TYR A 119 -6.17 9.74 6.26
C TYR A 119 -4.86 9.90 7.04
N VAL A 120 -3.91 8.98 6.88
CA VAL A 120 -2.61 9.03 7.57
C VAL A 120 -1.88 10.32 7.21
N LEU A 121 -1.83 10.67 5.92
CA LEU A 121 -1.16 11.88 5.47
C LEU A 121 -1.79 13.14 6.07
N GLN A 122 -3.12 13.26 6.03
CA GLN A 122 -3.82 14.45 6.51
C GLN A 122 -3.78 14.58 8.03
N ASP A 123 -3.91 13.47 8.76
CA ASP A 123 -3.78 13.46 10.22
C ASP A 123 -2.36 13.85 10.64
N TYR A 124 -1.34 13.31 9.95
CA TYR A 124 0.05 13.70 10.17
C TYR A 124 0.27 15.19 9.92
N ALA A 125 -0.15 15.67 8.76
CA ALA A 125 -0.05 17.07 8.38
C ALA A 125 -0.75 18.00 9.39
N HIS A 126 -1.90 17.57 9.94
CA HIS A 126 -2.59 18.31 11.00
C HIS A 126 -1.79 18.31 12.31
N SER A 127 -1.30 17.16 12.76
CA SER A 127 -0.51 17.03 14.00
C SER A 127 0.81 17.82 13.97
N LYS A 128 1.37 18.03 12.77
CA LYS A 128 2.56 18.84 12.55
C LYS A 128 2.25 20.27 12.12
N SER A 129 0.99 20.70 12.11
CA SER A 129 0.56 22.06 11.73
C SER A 129 1.05 22.50 10.35
N PHE A 130 0.95 21.61 9.35
CA PHE A 130 1.31 21.96 7.96
C PHE A 130 0.38 23.04 7.40
N ASN A 131 0.99 24.04 6.76
CA ASN A 131 0.24 25.06 6.05
C ASN A 131 -0.38 24.48 4.75
N LEU A 132 -1.19 25.27 4.05
CA LEU A 132 -1.87 24.80 2.84
C LEU A 132 -0.88 24.35 1.75
N ARG A 133 0.19 25.10 1.51
CA ARG A 133 1.20 24.76 0.50
C ARG A 133 1.85 23.41 0.79
N GLN A 134 2.21 23.17 2.05
CA GLN A 134 2.78 21.89 2.50
C GLN A 134 1.81 20.73 2.33
N ARG A 135 0.53 20.95 2.66
CA ARG A 135 -0.53 19.94 2.48
C ARG A 135 -0.72 19.54 1.02
N VAL A 136 -0.86 20.53 0.14
CA VAL A 136 -0.96 20.32 -1.32
C VAL A 136 0.30 19.65 -1.86
N TYR A 137 1.47 20.10 -1.44
CA TYR A 137 2.76 19.50 -1.80
C TYR A 137 2.81 18.02 -1.42
N THR A 138 2.51 17.66 -0.17
CA THR A 138 2.56 16.26 0.25
C THR A 138 1.48 15.39 -0.40
N LEU A 139 0.32 15.98 -0.76
CA LEU A 139 -0.71 15.28 -1.53
C LEU A 139 -0.23 14.98 -2.95
N PHE A 140 0.40 15.95 -3.62
CA PHE A 140 1.05 15.75 -4.92
C PHE A 140 2.11 14.65 -4.85
N LEU A 141 2.97 14.68 -3.83
CA LEU A 141 3.95 13.61 -3.63
C LEU A 141 3.29 12.25 -3.45
N LEU A 142 2.29 12.14 -2.56
CA LEU A 142 1.59 10.88 -2.33
C LEU A 142 1.05 10.28 -3.63
N MET A 143 0.35 11.10 -4.42
CA MET A 143 -0.26 10.67 -5.68
C MET A 143 0.78 10.30 -6.74
N GLY A 144 1.94 10.97 -6.77
CA GLY A 144 3.04 10.59 -7.65
C GLY A 144 3.77 9.32 -7.19
N LEU A 145 3.90 9.11 -5.88
CA LEU A 145 4.61 7.95 -5.34
C LEU A 145 3.80 6.64 -5.42
N MET A 146 2.47 6.71 -5.27
CA MET A 146 1.60 5.54 -5.31
C MET A 146 1.16 5.23 -6.74
N ASN A 147 1.69 4.14 -7.31
CA ASN A 147 1.32 3.68 -8.64
C ASN A 147 -0.12 3.11 -8.67
N PHE A 148 -1.04 3.82 -9.33
CA PHE A 148 -2.45 3.41 -9.41
C PHE A 148 -2.63 2.01 -10.01
N CYS A 149 -1.92 1.66 -11.09
CA CYS A 149 -2.07 0.36 -11.74
C CYS A 149 -1.61 -0.78 -10.85
N PHE A 150 -0.58 -0.55 -10.02
CA PHE A 150 -0.19 -1.52 -9.01
C PHE A 150 -1.33 -1.77 -8.02
N SER A 151 -2.06 -0.72 -7.62
CA SER A 151 -3.17 -0.87 -6.67
C SER A 151 -4.39 -1.64 -7.16
N VAL A 152 -4.63 -1.62 -8.46
CA VAL A 152 -5.66 -2.47 -9.09
C VAL A 152 -5.24 -3.95 -9.08
N ASN A 153 -3.93 -4.23 -9.15
CA ASN A 153 -3.38 -5.57 -9.30
C ASN A 153 -3.07 -6.26 -7.98
N ALA A 154 -2.55 -5.56 -6.98
CA ALA A 154 -2.12 -6.15 -5.71
C ALA A 154 -3.18 -6.02 -4.60
N LEU A 155 -4.47 -6.01 -4.98
CA LEU A 155 -5.63 -5.60 -4.17
C LEU A 155 -5.66 -6.21 -2.75
N ARG A 156 -5.44 -7.53 -2.62
CA ARG A 156 -5.51 -8.20 -1.31
C ARG A 156 -4.35 -7.80 -0.40
N SER A 157 -3.12 -7.82 -0.91
CA SER A 157 -1.94 -7.51 -0.10
C SER A 157 -1.89 -6.06 0.30
N GLU A 158 -2.23 -5.14 -0.59
CA GLU A 158 -2.13 -3.72 -0.31
C GLU A 158 -3.12 -3.29 0.76
N LEU A 159 -4.39 -3.67 0.63
CA LEU A 159 -5.40 -3.32 1.62
C LEU A 159 -5.03 -3.92 2.98
N ALA A 160 -4.60 -5.19 3.00
CA ALA A 160 -4.13 -5.84 4.22
C ALA A 160 -2.97 -5.07 4.88
N PHE A 161 -1.95 -4.69 4.11
CA PHE A 161 -0.77 -4.03 4.65
C PHE A 161 -1.07 -2.58 5.05
N ALA A 162 -1.92 -1.88 4.32
CA ALA A 162 -2.39 -0.54 4.65
C ALA A 162 -3.18 -0.54 5.97
N MET A 163 -4.04 -1.54 6.19
CA MET A 163 -4.75 -1.72 7.46
C MET A 163 -3.80 -1.95 8.64
N ILE A 164 -2.76 -2.78 8.49
CA ILE A 164 -1.77 -2.98 9.55
C ILE A 164 -1.00 -1.69 9.83
N LEU A 165 -0.52 -0.99 8.79
CA LEU A 165 0.18 0.27 8.99
C LEU A 165 -0.72 1.33 9.64
N LEU A 166 -2.02 1.36 9.31
CA LEU A 166 -2.98 2.18 10.02
C LEU A 166 -3.11 1.77 11.50
N ALA A 167 -3.14 0.47 11.81
CA ALA A 167 -3.16 -0.02 13.20
C ALA A 167 -1.92 0.47 13.98
N VAL A 168 -0.73 0.33 13.37
CA VAL A 168 0.55 0.80 13.91
C VAL A 168 0.54 2.30 14.11
N TYR A 169 0.06 3.06 13.13
CA TYR A 169 -0.06 4.52 13.24
C TYR A 169 -1.00 4.90 14.38
N ARG A 170 -2.19 4.32 14.45
CA ARG A 170 -3.16 4.58 15.53
C ARG A 170 -2.58 4.23 16.90
N GLU A 171 -1.94 3.08 17.03
CA GLU A 171 -1.42 2.60 18.31
C GLU A 171 -0.16 3.32 18.76
N LEU A 172 0.85 3.43 17.88
CA LEU A 172 2.19 3.89 18.22
C LEU A 172 2.38 5.38 17.98
N TYR A 173 1.73 5.98 16.99
CA TYR A 173 1.78 7.43 16.73
C TYR A 173 0.68 8.16 17.51
N GLN A 174 -0.59 7.83 17.27
CA GLN A 174 -1.73 8.53 17.90
C GLN A 174 -2.03 8.07 19.33
N LYS A 175 -1.38 7.00 19.81
CA LYS A 175 -1.60 6.41 21.14
C LYS A 175 -3.04 5.91 21.38
N ARG A 176 -3.77 5.56 20.32
CA ARG A 176 -5.15 5.05 20.36
C ARG A 176 -5.18 3.53 20.31
N ARG A 177 -5.54 2.90 21.44
CA ARG A 177 -5.60 1.43 21.63
C ARG A 177 -7.03 0.90 21.76
N SER A 178 -7.93 1.34 20.89
CA SER A 178 -9.32 0.88 20.93
C SER A 178 -9.48 -0.51 20.30
N VAL A 179 -10.63 -1.14 20.52
CA VAL A 179 -11.00 -2.41 19.86
C VAL A 179 -10.81 -2.33 18.34
N TRP A 180 -11.16 -1.19 17.73
CA TRP A 180 -10.96 -0.93 16.31
C TRP A 180 -9.49 -0.94 15.88
N THR A 181 -8.56 -0.55 16.76
CA THR A 181 -7.11 -0.62 16.46
C THR A 181 -6.67 -2.08 16.38
N TYR A 182 -7.15 -2.94 17.28
CA TYR A 182 -6.80 -4.36 17.28
C TYR A 182 -7.48 -5.12 16.13
N PHE A 183 -8.72 -4.76 15.75
CA PHE A 183 -9.35 -5.27 14.54
C PHE A 183 -8.50 -5.03 13.29
N LEU A 184 -7.86 -3.86 13.18
CA LEU A 184 -6.96 -3.53 12.07
C LEU A 184 -5.66 -4.35 12.06
N TYR A 185 -5.25 -4.97 13.18
CA TYR A 185 -4.15 -5.93 13.19
C TYR A 185 -4.61 -7.35 12.81
N VAL A 186 -5.80 -7.75 13.24
CA VAL A 186 -6.29 -9.13 13.09
C VAL A 186 -6.89 -9.40 11.70
N LEU A 187 -7.78 -8.53 11.21
CA LEU A 187 -8.46 -8.73 9.92
C LEU A 187 -7.49 -8.97 8.76
N PRO A 188 -6.38 -8.20 8.62
CA PRO A 188 -5.46 -8.37 7.50
C PRO A 188 -4.76 -9.73 7.44
N ILE A 189 -4.60 -10.43 8.57
CA ILE A 189 -3.97 -11.76 8.61
C ILE A 189 -4.81 -12.76 7.81
N PHE A 190 -6.14 -12.61 7.84
CA PHE A 190 -7.09 -13.39 7.05
C PHE A 190 -7.34 -12.82 5.66
N MET A 191 -6.64 -11.76 5.26
CA MET A 191 -6.70 -11.19 3.91
C MET A 191 -5.51 -11.62 3.05
N HIS A 192 -4.32 -11.60 3.65
CA HIS A 192 -3.09 -11.95 2.95
C HIS A 192 -2.08 -12.53 3.93
N PHE A 193 -1.60 -13.74 3.64
CA PHE A 193 -0.70 -14.48 4.52
C PHE A 193 0.53 -13.69 4.99
N ALA A 194 1.21 -12.94 4.09
CA ALA A 194 2.37 -12.13 4.48
C ALA A 194 2.04 -10.95 5.42
N ALA A 195 0.76 -10.65 5.68
CA ALA A 195 0.36 -9.65 6.67
C ALA A 195 0.80 -10.05 8.09
N ILE A 196 0.91 -11.36 8.36
CA ILE A 196 1.41 -11.87 9.64
C ILE A 196 2.81 -11.33 9.97
N LEU A 197 3.68 -11.19 8.95
CA LEU A 197 5.02 -10.64 9.11
C LEU A 197 4.97 -9.23 9.73
N LEU A 198 4.05 -8.39 9.26
CA LEU A 198 3.92 -7.02 9.74
C LEU A 198 3.40 -6.96 11.19
N VAL A 199 2.50 -7.87 11.56
CA VAL A 199 2.04 -8.03 12.95
C VAL A 199 3.19 -8.54 13.85
N LEU A 200 4.01 -9.48 13.36
CA LEU A 200 5.17 -9.98 14.10
C LEU A 200 6.19 -8.86 14.38
N ILE A 201 6.45 -7.97 13.42
CA ILE A 201 7.29 -6.79 13.63
C ILE A 201 6.76 -5.96 14.81
N ARG A 202 5.44 -5.80 14.92
CA ARG A 202 4.84 -5.07 16.06
C ARG A 202 5.16 -5.75 17.39
N PHE A 203 5.10 -7.07 17.49
CA PHE A 203 5.48 -7.78 18.72
C PHE A 203 6.98 -7.64 19.02
N ILE A 204 7.83 -7.76 18.00
CA ILE A 204 9.29 -7.59 18.10
C ILE A 204 9.66 -6.23 18.71
N VAL A 205 9.05 -5.14 18.25
CA VAL A 205 9.37 -3.79 18.76
C VAL A 205 8.87 -3.53 20.19
N SER A 206 8.04 -4.41 20.75
CA SER A 206 7.73 -4.40 22.19
C SER A 206 8.84 -5.00 23.05
N THR A 207 9.79 -5.72 22.46
CA THR A 207 10.84 -6.44 23.18
C THR A 207 12.08 -5.56 23.46
N LYS A 208 13.14 -6.16 24.03
CA LYS A 208 14.39 -5.45 24.34
C LYS A 208 15.08 -4.94 23.07
N LYS A 209 15.65 -3.73 23.11
CA LYS A 209 16.33 -3.04 21.98
C LYS A 209 17.37 -3.90 21.26
N ARG A 210 18.06 -4.81 21.97
CA ARG A 210 19.05 -5.71 21.38
C ARG A 210 18.47 -6.60 20.27
N TYR A 211 17.22 -7.05 20.42
CA TYR A 211 16.57 -7.94 19.45
C TYR A 211 16.23 -7.21 18.15
N VAL A 212 15.87 -5.92 18.23
CA VAL A 212 15.69 -5.08 17.04
C VAL A 212 16.96 -5.03 16.21
N LYS A 213 18.12 -4.78 16.84
CA LYS A 213 19.42 -4.75 16.12
C LYS A 213 19.76 -6.09 15.47
N ILE A 214 19.55 -7.20 16.18
CA ILE A 214 19.78 -8.55 15.64
C ILE A 214 18.93 -8.78 14.40
N ILE A 215 17.64 -8.43 14.46
CA ILE A 215 16.71 -8.60 13.34
C ILE A 215 17.09 -7.74 12.14
N LEU A 216 17.54 -6.49 12.37
CA LEU A 216 18.03 -5.64 11.29
C LEU A 216 19.26 -6.26 10.60
N MET A 217 20.20 -6.85 11.36
CA MET A 217 21.33 -7.57 10.78
C MET A 217 20.90 -8.81 10.02
N MET A 218 19.94 -9.58 10.54
CA MET A 218 19.39 -10.75 9.84
C MET A 218 18.70 -10.39 8.53
N LEU A 219 17.97 -9.27 8.48
CA LEU A 219 17.28 -8.81 7.27
C LEU A 219 18.26 -8.37 6.16
N LEU A 220 19.45 -7.89 6.50
CA LEU A 220 20.51 -7.62 5.51
C LEU A 220 21.02 -8.89 4.85
N LEU A 221 20.98 -10.01 5.56
CA LEU A 221 21.36 -11.34 5.10
C LEU A 221 20.14 -12.21 4.83
N ALA A 222 18.98 -11.61 4.50
CA ALA A 222 17.70 -12.30 4.45
C ALA A 222 17.70 -13.57 3.58
N PRO A 223 18.31 -13.60 2.36
CA PRO A 223 18.36 -14.83 1.57
C PRO A 223 19.04 -15.98 2.32
N LEU A 224 20.25 -15.74 2.86
CA LEU A 224 21.02 -16.74 3.61
C LEU A 224 20.31 -17.18 4.90
N VAL A 225 19.72 -16.22 5.62
CA VAL A 225 18.98 -16.49 6.86
C VAL A 225 17.75 -17.35 6.57
N VAL A 226 16.98 -17.04 5.53
CA VAL A 226 15.79 -17.81 5.17
C VAL A 226 16.16 -19.21 4.70
N GLU A 227 17.19 -19.36 3.87
CA GLU A 227 17.69 -20.67 3.44
C GLU A 227 18.10 -21.54 4.64
N THR A 228 18.88 -20.97 5.56
CA THR A 228 19.29 -21.65 6.80
C THR A 228 18.08 -22.06 7.65
N LEU A 229 17.10 -21.17 7.82
CA LEU A 229 15.89 -21.45 8.58
C LEU A 229 15.03 -22.54 7.95
N VAL A 230 14.91 -22.59 6.62
CA VAL A 230 14.21 -23.68 5.92
C VAL A 230 14.89 -25.02 6.25
N GLY A 231 16.22 -25.09 6.15
CA GLY A 231 16.97 -26.30 6.48
C GLY A 231 16.73 -26.79 7.91
N ILE A 232 16.68 -25.88 8.89
CA ILE A 232 16.42 -26.22 10.29
C ILE A 232 14.97 -26.70 10.50
N VAL A 233 14.00 -25.94 9.99
CA VAL A 233 12.58 -26.20 10.27
C VAL A 233 12.09 -27.45 9.53
N ASP A 234 12.69 -27.81 8.39
CA ASP A 234 12.38 -29.07 7.70
C ASP A 234 12.79 -30.33 8.49
N MET A 235 13.70 -30.20 9.47
CA MET A 235 14.03 -31.30 10.39
C MET A 235 12.98 -31.49 11.50
N LEU A 236 12.04 -30.55 11.67
CA LEU A 236 11.01 -30.62 12.70
C LEU A 236 9.79 -31.41 12.21
N LEU A 237 9.23 -32.26 13.08
CA LEU A 237 8.00 -33.01 12.81
C LEU A 237 6.81 -32.06 12.59
N SER A 238 6.20 -32.14 11.41
CA SER A 238 5.13 -31.24 10.95
C SER A 238 3.74 -31.50 11.57
N GLN A 239 3.65 -32.30 12.64
CA GLN A 239 2.37 -32.66 13.26
C GLN A 239 1.70 -31.49 14.00
N LEU A 240 2.49 -30.46 14.39
CA LEU A 240 1.96 -29.24 14.99
C LEU A 240 1.64 -28.20 13.91
N ALA A 241 0.42 -27.65 13.92
CA ALA A 241 -0.05 -26.66 12.95
C ALA A 241 0.84 -25.41 12.85
N VAL A 242 1.45 -24.99 13.97
CA VAL A 242 2.38 -23.84 13.97
C VAL A 242 3.66 -24.16 13.20
N ILE A 243 4.15 -25.41 13.29
CA ILE A 243 5.37 -25.84 12.59
C ILE A 243 5.07 -25.92 11.09
N SER A 244 3.96 -26.56 10.68
CA SER A 244 3.60 -26.67 9.27
C SER A 244 3.35 -25.30 8.62
N TYR A 245 2.71 -24.38 9.33
CA TYR A 245 2.53 -23.00 8.86
C TYR A 245 3.86 -22.26 8.70
N THR A 246 4.77 -22.42 9.67
CA THR A 246 6.11 -21.83 9.61
C THR A 246 6.93 -22.38 8.45
N GLN A 247 6.88 -23.70 8.22
CA GLN A 247 7.51 -24.36 7.06
C GLN A 247 6.96 -23.79 5.75
N ALA A 248 5.63 -23.70 5.61
CA ALA A 248 5.00 -23.16 4.42
C ALA A 248 5.40 -21.70 4.16
N PHE A 249 5.47 -20.86 5.20
CA PHE A 249 5.94 -19.48 5.09
C PHE A 249 7.37 -19.42 4.57
N LEU A 250 8.30 -20.10 5.26
CA LEU A 250 9.72 -20.04 4.96
C LEU A 250 10.03 -20.62 3.57
N LYS A 251 9.41 -21.76 3.21
CA LYS A 251 9.56 -22.36 1.87
C LYS A 251 9.07 -21.43 0.77
N ARG A 252 7.94 -20.76 0.98
CA ARG A 252 7.41 -19.81 0.00
C ARG A 252 8.30 -18.58 -0.12
N THR A 253 8.83 -18.08 1.01
CA THR A 253 9.80 -16.98 1.01
C THR A 253 11.08 -17.37 0.27
N LEU A 254 11.64 -18.55 0.53
CA LEU A 254 12.81 -19.07 -0.15
C LEU A 254 12.57 -19.24 -1.65
N MET A 255 11.40 -19.77 -2.04
CA MET A 255 10.98 -19.86 -3.44
C MET A 255 11.04 -18.49 -4.10
N TYR A 256 10.52 -17.42 -3.47
CA TYR A 256 10.60 -16.07 -4.05
C TYR A 256 12.02 -15.50 -4.14
N PHE A 257 12.92 -15.86 -3.23
CA PHE A 257 14.34 -15.49 -3.32
C PHE A 257 15.04 -16.20 -4.48
N ASN A 258 14.70 -17.47 -4.72
CA ASN A 258 15.34 -18.30 -5.73
C ASN A 258 14.62 -18.31 -7.08
N TRP A 259 13.47 -17.63 -7.20
CA TRP A 259 12.68 -17.61 -8.43
C TRP A 259 13.24 -16.57 -9.41
N ASP A 260 14.23 -17.01 -10.18
CA ASP A 260 14.97 -16.18 -11.14
C ASP A 260 14.58 -16.42 -12.61
N THR A 261 13.95 -17.55 -12.90
CA THR A 261 13.62 -18.03 -14.24
C THR A 261 12.23 -18.66 -14.30
N GLY A 262 11.60 -18.60 -15.48
CA GLY A 262 10.28 -19.16 -15.75
C GLY A 262 9.12 -18.31 -15.25
N GLY A 263 7.98 -18.38 -15.96
CA GLY A 263 6.75 -17.69 -15.59
C GLY A 263 6.94 -16.18 -15.40
N TRP A 264 6.40 -15.64 -14.30
CA TRP A 264 6.41 -14.21 -14.00
C TRP A 264 7.81 -13.63 -13.75
N ALA A 265 8.76 -14.42 -13.23
CA ALA A 265 10.12 -13.95 -12.98
C ALA A 265 10.82 -13.52 -14.27
N THR A 266 10.65 -14.26 -15.36
CA THR A 266 11.19 -13.91 -16.69
C THR A 266 10.56 -12.63 -17.23
N VAL A 267 9.23 -12.49 -17.16
CA VAL A 267 8.52 -11.28 -17.61
C VAL A 267 9.04 -10.04 -16.90
N VAL A 268 9.28 -10.13 -15.59
CA VAL A 268 9.80 -9.02 -14.78
C VAL A 268 11.25 -8.71 -15.14
N LYS A 269 12.08 -9.75 -15.33
CA LYS A 269 13.49 -9.62 -15.68
C LYS A 269 13.71 -8.85 -16.97
N ASP A 270 12.90 -9.13 -17.98
CA ASP A 270 13.05 -8.56 -19.31
C ASP A 270 12.23 -7.26 -19.52
N SER A 271 11.62 -6.74 -18.46
CA SER A 271 10.77 -5.54 -18.51
C SER A 271 11.51 -4.28 -18.09
N GLY A 272 11.65 -3.35 -19.04
CA GLY A 272 12.17 -2.00 -18.78
C GLY A 272 11.33 -1.23 -17.74
N TYR A 273 10.02 -1.46 -17.69
CA TYR A 273 9.15 -0.88 -16.66
C TYR A 273 9.54 -1.34 -15.26
N TYR A 274 9.68 -2.65 -15.02
CA TYR A 274 9.99 -3.16 -13.69
C TYR A 274 11.39 -2.78 -13.23
N LEU A 275 12.36 -2.71 -14.15
CA LEU A 275 13.70 -2.18 -13.87
C LEU A 275 13.62 -0.71 -13.43
N LEU A 276 12.96 0.15 -14.21
CA LEU A 276 12.82 1.56 -13.89
C LEU A 276 12.06 1.77 -12.57
N ASN A 277 11.00 1.00 -12.33
CA ASN A 277 10.25 1.06 -11.09
C ASN A 277 11.10 0.62 -9.88
N LYS A 278 11.99 -0.36 -10.05
CA LYS A 278 12.91 -0.81 -8.98
C LYS A 278 13.85 0.33 -8.58
N VAL A 279 14.46 0.99 -9.56
CA VAL A 279 15.34 2.17 -9.35
C VAL A 279 14.58 3.33 -8.72
N PHE A 280 13.39 3.64 -9.22
CA PHE A 280 12.50 4.65 -8.64
C PHE A 280 12.19 4.36 -7.17
N SER A 281 11.74 3.15 -6.86
CA SER A 281 11.34 2.76 -5.49
C SER A 281 12.52 2.83 -4.53
N TYR A 282 13.69 2.36 -4.96
CA TYR A 282 14.93 2.46 -4.19
C TYR A 282 15.33 3.92 -3.96
N SER A 283 15.25 4.78 -4.98
CA SER A 283 15.57 6.20 -4.88
C SER A 283 14.68 6.92 -3.87
N VAL A 284 13.36 6.65 -3.88
CA VAL A 284 12.42 7.19 -2.89
C VAL A 284 12.79 6.74 -1.47
N LEU A 285 13.13 5.48 -1.28
CA LEU A 285 13.53 4.94 0.03
C LEU A 285 14.84 5.57 0.55
N VAL A 286 15.82 5.78 -0.33
CA VAL A 286 17.06 6.51 0.01
C VAL A 286 16.72 7.93 0.47
N MET A 287 15.86 8.64 -0.28
CA MET A 287 15.42 9.97 0.12
C MET A 287 14.66 9.95 1.46
N MET A 288 13.84 8.93 1.72
CA MET A 288 13.16 8.76 3.00
C MET A 288 14.16 8.55 4.15
N ALA A 289 15.16 7.70 3.96
CA ALA A 289 16.21 7.46 4.95
C ALA A 289 17.02 8.73 5.24
N LEU A 290 17.39 9.49 4.19
CA LEU A 290 18.09 10.77 4.32
C LEU A 290 17.25 11.80 5.08
N ALA A 291 15.96 11.93 4.75
CA ALA A 291 15.05 12.84 5.44
C ALA A 291 14.91 12.47 6.92
N PHE A 292 14.71 11.19 7.21
CA PHE A 292 14.61 10.67 8.58
C PHE A 292 15.89 10.96 9.38
N TRP A 293 17.05 10.63 8.82
CA TRP A 293 18.35 10.82 9.48
C TRP A 293 18.60 12.29 9.82
N ASN A 294 18.38 13.19 8.86
CA ASN A 294 18.65 14.62 9.04
C ASN A 294 17.70 15.26 10.08
N ILE A 295 16.41 14.91 10.06
CA ILE A 295 15.46 15.38 11.08
C ILE A 295 15.83 14.82 12.46
N LYS A 296 16.18 13.53 12.54
CA LYS A 296 16.56 12.91 13.81
C LYS A 296 17.83 13.52 14.38
N ARG A 297 18.81 13.83 13.53
CA ARG A 297 20.06 14.50 13.94
C ARG A 297 19.79 15.90 14.51
N SER A 298 18.88 16.66 13.92
CA SER A 298 18.57 18.03 14.39
C SER A 298 17.70 18.05 15.65
N LYS A 299 16.71 17.15 15.76
CA LYS A 299 15.72 17.17 16.85
C LYS A 299 15.94 16.13 17.95
N LYS A 300 16.97 15.30 17.84
CA LYS A 300 17.27 14.11 18.69
C LYS A 300 16.21 12.98 18.63
N LYS A 301 14.93 13.29 18.36
CA LYS A 301 13.84 12.31 18.25
C LYS A 301 12.77 12.80 17.26
N LEU A 302 12.42 11.99 16.27
CA LEU A 302 11.35 12.31 15.31
C LEU A 302 10.01 11.74 15.80
N TRP A 303 10.03 10.46 16.16
CA TRP A 303 8.88 9.70 16.63
C TRP A 303 9.22 8.94 17.90
N ASP A 304 8.21 8.32 18.52
CA ASP A 304 8.48 7.41 19.62
C ASP A 304 9.37 6.25 19.17
N GLU A 305 10.25 5.78 20.06
CA GLU A 305 11.26 4.77 19.74
C GLU A 305 10.64 3.48 19.18
N LYS A 306 9.47 3.08 19.69
CA LYS A 306 8.76 1.89 19.17
C LYS A 306 8.33 2.06 17.72
N LEU A 307 7.89 3.27 17.35
CA LEU A 307 7.49 3.58 15.97
C LEU A 307 8.72 3.68 15.05
N GLU A 308 9.79 4.33 15.51
CA GLU A 308 11.05 4.39 14.77
C GLU A 308 11.61 2.99 14.51
N ASN A 309 11.63 2.12 15.53
CA ASN A 309 12.08 0.73 15.39
C ASN A 309 11.16 -0.08 14.46
N TYR A 310 9.85 0.15 14.51
CA TYR A 310 8.90 -0.53 13.63
C TYR A 310 9.18 -0.16 12.16
N PHE A 311 9.30 1.13 11.87
CA PHE A 311 9.60 1.58 10.52
C PHE A 311 11.01 1.24 10.07
N ALA A 312 11.99 1.15 10.97
CA ALA A 312 13.31 0.63 10.64
C ALA A 312 13.23 -0.84 10.20
N ILE A 313 12.58 -1.71 10.98
CA ILE A 313 12.43 -3.13 10.59
C ILE A 313 11.62 -3.23 9.29
N TYR A 314 10.53 -2.47 9.15
CA TYR A 314 9.73 -2.42 7.93
C TYR A 314 10.57 -2.01 6.71
N PHE A 315 11.40 -0.97 6.85
CA PHE A 315 12.32 -0.51 5.80
C PHE A 315 13.29 -1.63 5.39
N PHE A 316 13.88 -2.35 6.34
CA PHE A 316 14.78 -3.45 6.05
C PHE A 316 14.07 -4.68 5.46
N VAL A 317 12.79 -4.90 5.76
CA VAL A 317 11.96 -5.90 5.04
C VAL A 317 11.80 -5.51 3.57
N ILE A 318 11.57 -4.22 3.28
CA ILE A 318 11.56 -3.75 1.89
C ILE A 318 12.91 -4.00 1.21
N ILE A 319 14.02 -3.69 1.89
CA ILE A 319 15.39 -3.96 1.39
C ILE A 319 15.58 -5.45 1.08
N ALA A 320 15.17 -6.34 1.99
CA ALA A 320 15.21 -7.78 1.76
C ALA A 320 14.41 -8.18 0.51
N CYS A 321 13.23 -7.60 0.29
CA CYS A 321 12.41 -7.89 -0.89
C CYS A 321 13.02 -7.38 -2.22
N PHE A 322 13.99 -6.46 -2.21
CA PHE A 322 14.69 -6.07 -3.45
C PHE A 322 15.62 -7.16 -3.99
N PHE A 323 16.05 -8.12 -3.16
CA PHE A 323 16.81 -9.28 -3.61
C PHE A 323 15.95 -10.29 -4.38
N MET A 324 14.62 -10.20 -4.30
CA MET A 324 13.73 -11.04 -5.10
C MET A 324 13.65 -10.50 -6.53
N GLN A 325 13.59 -11.40 -7.52
CA GLN A 325 13.43 -11.04 -8.92
C GLN A 325 12.04 -10.44 -9.17
N THR A 326 10.99 -11.11 -8.68
CA THR A 326 9.62 -10.59 -8.73
C THR A 326 9.49 -9.31 -7.90
N PRO A 327 8.61 -8.36 -8.28
CA PRO A 327 8.53 -7.04 -7.64
C PRO A 327 7.77 -7.06 -6.31
N SER A 328 8.02 -8.07 -5.46
CA SER A 328 7.41 -8.22 -4.13
C SER A 328 7.63 -7.00 -3.23
N TYR A 329 8.74 -6.27 -3.43
CA TYR A 329 9.03 -5.01 -2.74
C TYR A 329 7.91 -3.97 -2.94
N GLN A 330 7.23 -3.96 -4.10
CA GLN A 330 6.17 -2.97 -4.41
C GLN A 330 5.02 -3.04 -3.40
N ARG A 331 4.67 -4.26 -2.95
CA ARG A 331 3.59 -4.47 -1.96
C ARG A 331 3.88 -3.74 -0.64
N PHE A 332 5.15 -3.67 -0.25
CA PHE A 332 5.59 -3.01 0.97
C PHE A 332 5.88 -1.52 0.76
N THR A 333 6.49 -1.13 -0.37
CA THR A 333 6.76 0.29 -0.64
C THR A 333 5.49 1.09 -0.83
N PHE A 334 4.51 0.53 -1.55
CA PHE A 334 3.27 1.23 -1.91
C PHE A 334 2.54 1.78 -0.68
N VAL A 335 2.34 0.96 0.35
CA VAL A 335 1.66 1.35 1.60
C VAL A 335 2.56 2.13 2.56
N PHE A 336 3.87 2.19 2.30
CA PHE A 336 4.84 2.94 3.11
C PHE A 336 5.07 4.36 2.60
N PHE A 337 4.85 4.60 1.30
CA PHE A 337 4.96 5.93 0.69
C PHE A 337 4.08 7.04 1.29
N PRO A 338 2.89 6.78 1.89
CA PRO A 338 2.18 7.81 2.65
C PRO A 338 3.01 8.41 3.79
N TYR A 339 3.78 7.57 4.48
CA TYR A 339 4.71 8.01 5.52
C TYR A 339 5.92 8.74 4.92
N GLY A 340 6.38 8.32 3.76
CA GLY A 340 7.42 9.02 2.98
C GLY A 340 7.01 10.43 2.58
N ALA A 341 5.85 10.60 1.96
CA ALA A 341 5.30 11.90 1.59
C ALA A 341 5.16 12.83 2.81
N ALA A 342 4.65 12.30 3.92
CA ALA A 342 4.54 13.02 5.19
C ALA A 342 5.92 13.46 5.74
N LEU A 343 6.90 12.55 5.70
CA LEU A 343 8.28 12.80 6.13
C LEU A 343 8.97 13.85 5.25
N PHE A 344 8.77 13.81 3.94
CA PHE A 344 9.30 14.80 3.00
C PHE A 344 8.73 16.19 3.25
N GLY A 345 7.43 16.30 3.49
CA GLY A 345 6.80 17.57 3.88
C GLY A 345 7.38 18.13 5.19
N GLN A 346 7.63 17.26 6.17
CA GLN A 346 8.26 17.68 7.42
C GLN A 346 9.71 18.10 7.21
N TYR A 347 10.49 17.37 6.41
CA TYR A 347 11.88 17.71 6.14
C TYR A 347 12.01 19.11 5.53
N VAL A 348 11.21 19.41 4.50
CA VAL A 348 11.21 20.72 3.85
C VAL A 348 10.82 21.82 4.83
N ARG A 349 9.84 21.56 5.72
CA ARG A 349 9.45 22.51 6.77
C ARG A 349 10.58 22.78 7.75
N GLU A 350 11.25 21.74 8.22
CA GLU A 350 12.28 21.86 9.26
C GLU A 350 13.57 22.49 8.74
N ASN A 351 13.84 22.36 7.45
CA ASN A 351 15.02 22.96 6.80
C ASN A 351 14.69 24.26 6.05
N ALA A 352 13.53 24.88 6.30
CA ALA A 352 13.12 26.10 5.61
C ALA A 352 14.11 27.28 5.78
N SER A 353 14.90 27.29 6.86
CA SER A 353 16.00 28.24 7.09
C SER A 353 17.20 28.00 6.19
N HIS A 354 17.45 26.75 5.77
CA HIS A 354 18.54 26.35 4.88
C HIS A 354 18.04 26.27 3.43
N LYS A 355 17.78 27.44 2.84
CA LYS A 355 17.07 27.58 1.55
C LYS A 355 17.63 26.67 0.43
N VAL A 356 18.96 26.61 0.26
CA VAL A 356 19.59 25.81 -0.81
C VAL A 356 19.38 24.31 -0.58
N THR A 357 19.63 23.82 0.64
CA THR A 357 19.46 22.40 1.00
C THR A 357 17.99 21.97 0.89
N ALA A 358 17.07 22.79 1.39
CA ALA A 358 15.64 22.50 1.28
C ALA A 358 15.15 22.53 -0.17
N TRP A 359 15.64 23.50 -0.97
CA TRP A 359 15.32 23.58 -2.39
C TRP A 359 15.85 22.36 -3.16
N ALA A 360 17.12 22.00 -3.01
CA ALA A 360 17.72 20.86 -3.71
C ALA A 360 16.99 19.55 -3.37
N PHE A 361 16.71 19.31 -2.08
CA PHE A 361 15.93 18.14 -1.65
C PHE A 361 14.53 18.13 -2.25
N ASN A 362 13.83 19.27 -2.20
CA ASN A 362 12.48 19.41 -2.73
C ASN A 362 12.44 19.16 -4.25
N THR A 363 13.41 19.68 -5.00
CA THR A 363 13.55 19.45 -6.44
C THR A 363 13.70 17.95 -6.74
N VAL A 364 14.60 17.25 -6.05
CA VAL A 364 14.80 15.80 -6.24
C VAL A 364 13.51 15.02 -5.95
N VAL A 365 12.84 15.30 -4.83
CA VAL A 365 11.61 14.59 -4.45
C VAL A 365 10.45 14.91 -5.41
N CYS A 366 10.33 16.15 -5.90
CA CYS A 366 9.38 16.49 -6.96
C CYS A 366 9.68 15.75 -8.27
N CYS A 367 10.95 15.67 -8.69
CA CYS A 367 11.35 14.90 -9.86
C CYS A 367 10.99 13.42 -9.70
N LEU A 368 11.22 12.83 -8.52
CA LEU A 368 10.79 11.46 -8.22
C LEU A 368 9.27 11.32 -8.32
N ALA A 369 8.48 12.25 -7.77
CA ALA A 369 7.02 12.21 -7.91
C ALA A 369 6.59 12.24 -9.39
N MET A 370 7.23 13.07 -10.22
CA MET A 370 6.97 13.11 -11.68
C MET A 370 7.34 11.80 -12.37
N VAL A 371 8.46 11.17 -11.99
CA VAL A 371 8.82 9.81 -12.48
C VAL A 371 7.76 8.79 -12.06
N GLY A 372 7.22 8.89 -10.85
CA GLY A 372 6.16 8.01 -10.38
C GLY A 372 4.81 8.20 -11.11
N TYR A 373 4.45 9.44 -11.46
CA TYR A 373 3.32 9.71 -12.38
C TYR A 373 3.56 9.09 -13.76
N PHE A 374 4.76 9.27 -14.31
CA PHE A 374 5.15 8.65 -15.59
C PHE A 374 5.06 7.12 -15.52
N LEU A 375 5.59 6.49 -14.47
CA LEU A 375 5.51 5.05 -14.25
C LEU A 375 4.07 4.56 -14.12
N SER A 376 3.19 5.34 -13.49
CA SER A 376 1.77 5.02 -13.39
C SER A 376 1.10 4.99 -14.77
N PHE A 377 1.38 5.99 -15.60
CA PHE A 377 0.87 6.06 -16.98
C PHE A 377 1.50 4.99 -17.88
N TYR A 378 2.79 4.73 -17.73
CA TYR A 378 3.49 3.69 -18.49
C TYR A 378 2.87 2.30 -18.19
N MET A 379 2.69 1.95 -16.91
CA MET A 379 2.04 0.70 -16.53
C MET A 379 0.58 0.63 -17.00
N LEU A 380 -0.15 1.76 -16.96
CA LEU A 380 -1.51 1.81 -17.48
C LEU A 380 -1.53 1.45 -18.96
N ASN A 381 -0.66 2.07 -19.75
CA ASN A 381 -0.62 1.84 -21.19
C ASN A 381 -0.24 0.40 -21.58
N THR A 382 0.59 -0.27 -20.78
CA THR A 382 0.91 -1.69 -21.02
C THR A 382 -0.25 -2.61 -20.67
N MET A 383 -1.13 -2.22 -19.75
CA MET A 383 -2.19 -3.09 -19.25
C MET A 383 -3.57 -2.85 -19.88
N ILE A 384 -3.92 -1.63 -20.27
CA ILE A 384 -5.26 -1.30 -20.77
C ILE A 384 -5.16 -0.32 -21.97
N PRO A 385 -6.12 -0.32 -22.91
CA PRO A 385 -6.19 0.73 -23.93
C PRO A 385 -6.52 2.07 -23.26
N VAL A 386 -5.52 2.95 -23.13
CA VAL A 386 -5.62 4.20 -22.34
C VAL A 386 -6.77 5.08 -22.81
N GLU A 387 -6.97 5.21 -24.13
CA GLU A 387 -8.06 6.01 -24.69
C GLU A 387 -9.43 5.50 -24.21
N LYS A 388 -9.71 4.20 -24.38
CA LYS A 388 -10.94 3.57 -23.90
C LYS A 388 -11.09 3.73 -22.38
N PHE A 389 -10.03 3.49 -21.62
CA PHE A 389 -10.05 3.65 -20.16
C PHE A 389 -10.37 5.08 -19.73
N VAL A 390 -9.79 6.09 -20.39
CA VAL A 390 -10.08 7.49 -20.10
C VAL A 390 -11.53 7.84 -20.43
N ILE A 391 -12.04 7.37 -21.58
CA ILE A 391 -13.45 7.54 -21.94
C ILE A 391 -14.33 6.90 -20.87
N ASP A 392 -14.07 5.63 -20.53
CA ASP A 392 -14.82 4.90 -19.50
C ASP A 392 -14.83 5.67 -18.18
N VAL A 393 -13.70 6.20 -17.71
CA VAL A 393 -13.60 6.99 -16.47
C VAL A 393 -14.38 8.31 -16.56
N LEU A 394 -14.34 8.99 -17.71
CA LEU A 394 -15.03 10.27 -17.91
C LEU A 394 -16.54 10.10 -18.01
N THR A 395 -17.00 8.98 -18.57
CA THR A 395 -18.43 8.67 -18.77
C THR A 395 -19.02 7.74 -17.71
N TYR A 396 -18.20 7.19 -16.81
CA TYR A 396 -18.67 6.25 -15.78
C TYR A 396 -19.73 6.89 -14.90
N SER A 397 -20.81 6.17 -14.62
CA SER A 397 -21.82 6.59 -13.66
C SER A 397 -22.24 5.39 -12.80
N PRO A 398 -22.00 5.43 -11.48
CA PRO A 398 -22.49 4.41 -10.55
C PRO A 398 -24.00 4.14 -10.62
N LEU A 399 -24.79 5.10 -11.13
CA LEU A 399 -26.25 4.96 -11.24
C LEU A 399 -26.70 4.14 -12.45
N PHE A 400 -25.84 4.00 -13.46
CA PHE A 400 -26.17 3.36 -14.73
C PHE A 400 -25.29 2.13 -15.03
N SER A 401 -24.55 1.63 -14.03
CA SER A 401 -23.50 0.59 -14.20
C SER A 401 -23.71 -0.69 -13.44
#